data_AF-A0A958UUB3-F1
#
_entry.id   AF-A0A958UUB3-F1
#
_cell.length_a   1.000
_cell.length_b   1.000
_cell.length_c   1.000
_cell.angle_alpha   90.00
_cell.angle_beta   90.00
_cell.angle_gamma   90.00
#
_symmetry.space_group_name_H-M   'P 1'
#
loop_
_entity.id
_entity.type
_entity.pdbx_description
1 polymer ?
#
loop_
_entity_poly.entity_id
_entity_poly.type
_entity_poly.pdbx_seq_one_letter_code
_entity_poly.pdbx_strand_id
1 'polypeptide(L)'
;MKFGSVDTPENVDFSIPADHPGTKKAFEKYREEGKFSVYVGCAKWNKADLKGFYPRGVKDELEYYATQFNSIELNATFYRIFP
;
A
#
# COMPACT_ATOMS: atom_id res chain seq x y z
N MET A 1 24.96 -4.49 -2.28
CA MET A 1 24.55 -3.21 -1.65
C MET A 1 23.06 -3.33 -1.35
N LYS A 2 22.65 -3.36 -0.06
CA LYS A 2 21.23 -3.39 0.30
C LYS A 2 20.78 -1.95 0.53
N PHE A 3 20.05 -1.39 -0.43
CA PHE A 3 19.52 -0.03 -0.31
C PHE A 3 18.62 0.08 0.94
N GLY A 4 18.79 1.15 1.73
CA GLY A 4 18.00 1.41 2.93
C GLY A 4 18.27 0.48 4.12
N SER A 5 19.31 -0.36 4.07
CA SER A 5 19.70 -1.25 5.17
C SER A 5 20.92 -0.66 5.90
N VAL A 6 20.87 -0.64 7.23
CA VAL A 6 22.00 -0.31 8.11
C VAL A 6 22.20 -1.42 9.15
N ASP A 7 23.43 -1.61 9.62
CA ASP A 7 23.74 -2.66 10.59
C ASP A 7 23.19 -2.35 11.99
N THR A 8 23.00 -1.06 12.29
CA THR A 8 22.65 -0.57 13.63
C THR A 8 21.59 0.54 13.50
N PRO A 9 20.31 0.20 13.31
CA PRO A 9 19.22 1.16 13.09
C PRO A 9 19.06 2.20 14.19
N GLU A 10 19.43 1.87 15.43
CA GLU A 10 19.35 2.76 16.60
C GLU A 10 20.26 4.00 16.49
N ASN A 11 21.26 3.96 15.61
CA ASN A 11 22.14 5.11 15.34
C ASN A 11 21.61 6.03 14.23
N VAL A 12 20.46 5.69 13.62
CA VAL A 12 19.83 6.53 12.60
C VAL A 12 18.93 7.55 13.28
N ASP A 13 19.17 8.83 12.98
CA ASP A 13 18.28 9.90 13.36
C ASP A 13 17.02 9.87 12.47
N PHE A 14 15.90 9.43 13.05
CA PHE A 14 14.59 9.41 12.40
C PHE A 14 13.75 10.65 12.75
N SER A 15 14.35 11.70 13.32
CA SER A 15 13.63 12.94 13.57
C SER A 15 13.11 13.53 12.26
N ILE A 16 11.84 13.91 12.27
CA ILE A 16 11.21 14.59 11.14
C ILE A 16 11.55 16.08 11.27
N PRO A 17 12.08 16.74 10.22
CA PRO A 17 12.39 18.16 10.27
C PRO A 17 11.12 18.99 10.48
N ALA A 18 11.29 20.24 10.91
CA ALA A 18 10.17 21.17 11.01
C ALA A 18 9.47 21.33 9.65
N ASP A 19 8.15 21.48 9.68
CA ASP A 19 7.35 21.71 8.48
C ASP A 19 7.85 22.93 7.70
N HIS A 20 7.82 22.82 6.37
CA HIS A 20 8.12 23.96 5.51
C HIS A 20 7.10 25.11 5.73
N PRO A 21 7.50 26.39 5.72
CA PRO A 21 6.57 27.51 5.96
C PRO A 21 5.37 27.57 5.01
N GLY A 22 5.50 26.95 3.83
CA GLY A 22 4.43 26.83 2.84
C GLY A 22 3.39 25.73 3.14
N THR A 23 3.71 24.75 4.00
CA THR A 23 2.84 23.60 4.30
C THR A 23 1.48 24.06 4.82
N LYS A 24 1.47 24.97 5.80
CA LYS A 24 0.24 25.52 6.37
C LYS A 24 -0.61 26.26 5.32
N LYS A 25 0.04 27.09 4.48
CA LYS A 25 -0.63 27.83 3.40
C LYS A 25 -1.26 26.90 2.36
N ALA A 26 -0.60 25.79 2.06
CA ALA A 26 -1.11 24.78 1.14
C ALA A 26 -2.37 24.10 1.72
N PHE A 27 -2.33 23.65 2.98
CA PHE A 27 -3.48 23.00 3.62
C PHE A 27 -4.67 23.95 3.83
N GLU A 28 -4.43 25.23 4.13
CA GLU A 28 -5.52 26.22 4.27
C GLU A 28 -6.31 26.44 2.98
N LYS A 29 -5.67 26.24 1.81
CA LYS A 29 -6.31 26.34 0.49
C LYS A 29 -7.28 25.19 0.22
N TYR A 30 -7.07 24.04 0.86
CA TYR A 30 -7.86 22.83 0.66
C TYR A 30 -8.59 22.48 1.96
N ARG A 31 -9.66 23.23 2.26
CA ARG A 31 -10.68 22.75 3.21
C ARG A 31 -11.62 21.82 2.46
N GLU A 32 -11.85 20.63 3.01
CA GLU A 32 -12.58 19.55 2.35
C GLU A 32 -13.98 19.96 1.90
N GLU A 33 -14.22 19.96 0.60
CA GLU A 33 -15.54 19.72 0.01
C GLU A 33 -15.46 18.42 -0.80
N GLY A 34 -15.40 17.28 -0.10
CA GLY A 34 -15.38 15.96 -0.73
C GLY A 34 -15.31 14.82 0.27
N LYS A 35 -15.89 13.66 -0.07
CA LYS A 35 -15.73 12.44 0.73
C LYS A 35 -14.30 11.89 0.54
N PHE A 36 -13.44 12.06 1.53
CA PHE A 36 -12.17 11.34 1.59
C PHE A 36 -12.43 9.83 1.63
N SER A 37 -11.82 9.09 0.72
CA SER A 37 -11.98 7.64 0.61
C SER A 37 -10.60 6.97 0.68
N VAL A 38 -10.48 5.95 1.53
CA VAL A 38 -9.26 5.17 1.71
C VAL A 38 -9.54 3.73 1.30
N TYR A 39 -8.59 3.14 0.57
CA TYR A 39 -8.65 1.74 0.14
C TYR A 39 -7.37 1.04 0.57
N VAL A 40 -7.51 -0.20 1.04
CA VAL A 40 -6.43 -1.00 1.61
C VAL A 40 -6.41 -2.36 0.94
N GLY A 41 -5.21 -2.80 0.58
CA GLY A 41 -4.97 -4.05 -0.12
C GLY A 41 -3.49 -4.41 -0.21
N CYS A 42 -3.22 -5.59 -0.73
CA CYS A 42 -1.89 -6.15 -0.95
C CYS A 42 -1.48 -6.03 -2.43
N ALA A 43 -0.18 -6.08 -2.69
CA ALA A 43 0.38 -6.13 -4.05
C ALA A 43 0.19 -7.48 -4.76
N LYS A 44 -0.34 -8.46 -4.04
CA LYS A 44 -0.61 -9.82 -4.54
C LYS A 44 -1.77 -10.41 -3.77
N TRP A 45 -2.54 -11.28 -4.42
CA TRP A 45 -3.66 -12.02 -3.81
C TRP A 45 -3.46 -13.53 -3.84
N ASN A 46 -2.30 -14.05 -4.21
CA ASN A 46 -2.12 -15.50 -4.30
C ASN A 46 -1.98 -16.17 -2.92
N LYS A 47 -2.32 -17.45 -2.82
CA LYS A 47 -2.14 -18.26 -1.59
C LYS A 47 -0.71 -18.39 -1.08
N ALA A 48 0.28 -18.33 -1.96
CA ALA A 48 1.68 -18.58 -1.58
C ALA A 48 2.26 -17.45 -0.73
N ASP A 49 1.92 -16.21 -1.06
CA ASP A 49 2.29 -15.00 -0.32
C ASP A 49 1.33 -14.77 0.88
N LEU A 50 0.03 -15.08 0.74
CA LEU A 50 -0.97 -14.91 1.81
C LEU A 50 -1.25 -16.22 2.57
N LYS A 51 -0.23 -16.79 3.22
CA LYS A 51 -0.36 -18.05 3.96
C LYS A 51 -1.31 -17.90 5.15
N GLY A 52 -2.25 -18.85 5.28
CA GLY A 52 -3.23 -18.86 6.37
C GLY A 52 -4.41 -17.91 6.19
N PHE A 53 -4.42 -17.10 5.13
CA PHE A 53 -5.52 -16.18 4.84
C PHE A 53 -6.72 -16.88 4.19
N TYR A 54 -6.47 -17.85 3.31
CA TYR A 54 -7.52 -18.56 2.57
C TYR A 54 -8.03 -19.81 3.32
N PRO A 55 -9.35 -19.96 3.52
CA PRO A 55 -9.95 -21.21 3.97
C PRO A 55 -9.60 -22.39 3.05
N ARG A 56 -9.66 -23.61 3.60
CA ARG A 56 -9.45 -24.82 2.79
C ARG A 56 -10.54 -24.93 1.72
N GLY A 57 -10.13 -25.21 0.48
CA GLY A 57 -11.06 -25.44 -0.62
C GLY A 57 -11.44 -24.19 -1.43
N VAL A 58 -10.92 -23.00 -1.11
CA VAL A 58 -11.09 -21.81 -1.97
C VAL A 58 -10.47 -22.08 -3.34
N LYS A 59 -11.29 -22.01 -4.39
CA LYS A 59 -10.87 -22.20 -5.78
C LYS A 59 -10.54 -20.86 -6.44
N ASP A 60 -11.39 -19.86 -6.27
CA ASP A 60 -11.15 -18.50 -6.75
C ASP A 60 -10.57 -17.64 -5.62
N GLU A 61 -9.27 -17.38 -5.71
CA GLU A 61 -8.53 -16.60 -4.72
C GLU A 61 -8.86 -15.11 -4.82
N LEU A 62 -9.12 -14.59 -6.02
CA LEU A 62 -9.40 -13.17 -6.22
C LEU A 62 -10.80 -12.82 -5.71
N GLU A 63 -11.78 -13.67 -6.00
CA GLU A 63 -13.14 -13.51 -5.51
C GLU A 63 -13.16 -13.47 -3.99
N TYR A 64 -12.52 -14.45 -3.33
CA TYR A 64 -12.43 -14.46 -1.87
C TYR A 64 -11.67 -13.25 -1.33
N TYR A 65 -10.54 -12.90 -1.93
CA TYR A 65 -9.74 -11.74 -1.53
C TYR A 65 -10.55 -10.43 -1.55
N ALA A 66 -11.38 -10.23 -2.59
CA ALA A 66 -12.23 -9.06 -2.75
C ALA A 66 -13.36 -8.96 -1.71
N THR A 67 -13.64 -10.04 -0.96
CA THR A 67 -14.56 -9.97 0.20
C THR A 67 -13.93 -9.37 1.44
N GLN A 68 -12.59 -9.35 1.53
CA GLN A 68 -11.84 -8.90 2.70
C GLN A 68 -11.12 -7.57 2.45
N PHE A 69 -10.69 -7.32 1.21
CA PHE A 69 -9.98 -6.11 0.81
C PHE A 69 -10.70 -5.37 -0.31
N ASN A 70 -10.61 -4.05 -0.30
CA ASN A 70 -11.26 -3.17 -1.29
C ASN A 70 -10.30 -2.56 -2.31
N SER A 71 -9.03 -2.95 -2.29
CA SER A 71 -8.06 -2.66 -3.35
C SER A 71 -7.05 -3.78 -3.54
N ILE A 72 -6.35 -3.70 -4.67
CA ILE A 72 -5.24 -4.57 -5.03
C ILE A 72 -4.26 -3.77 -5.88
N GLU A 73 -2.95 -3.97 -5.67
CA GLU A 73 -1.95 -3.45 -6.59
C GLU A 73 -1.66 -4.52 -7.65
N LEU A 74 -1.82 -4.15 -8.92
CA LEU A 74 -1.71 -5.04 -10.07
C LEU A 74 -0.58 -4.58 -10.99
N ASN A 75 0.40 -5.44 -11.21
CA ASN A 75 1.52 -5.19 -12.11
C ASN A 75 1.46 -6.02 -13.41
N ALA A 76 0.35 -6.71 -13.67
CA ALA A 76 0.26 -7.66 -14.77
C ALA A 76 0.53 -7.01 -16.15
N THR A 77 0.18 -5.74 -16.31
CA THR A 77 0.41 -4.97 -17.55
C THR A 77 1.85 -4.54 -17.77
N PHE A 78 2.71 -4.62 -16.74
CA PHE A 78 4.10 -4.20 -16.81
C PHE A 78 4.92 -5.07 -17.78
N TYR A 79 4.64 -6.38 -17.82
CA TYR A 79 5.35 -7.33 -18.68
C TYR A 79 4.58 -7.66 -19.97
N ARG A 80 3.26 -7.46 -19.99
CA ARG A 80 2.41 -7.75 -21.14
C ARG A 80 1.10 -6.97 -21.07
N ILE A 81 0.74 -6.30 -22.16
CA ILE A 81 -0.61 -5.75 -22.33
C ILE A 81 -1.54 -6.89 -22.72
N PHE A 82 -2.62 -7.09 -21.97
CA PHE A 82 -3.64 -8.09 -22.29
C PHE A 82 -4.62 -7.49 -23.33
N PRO A 83 -4.94 -8.21 -24.42
CA PRO A 83 -5.95 -7.79 -25.39
C PRO A 83 -7.38 -7.91 -24.84
#